data_AF-A0A914Y976-F1
#
_entry.id   AF-A0A914Y976-F1
#
_cell.length_a   1.000
_cell.length_b   1.000
_cell.length_c   1.000
_cell.angle_alpha   90.00
_cell.angle_beta   90.00
_cell.angle_gamma   90.00
#
_symmetry.space_group_name_H-M   'P 1'
#
loop_
_entity.id
_entity.type
_entity.pdbx_description
1 polymer ?
#
loop_
_entity_poly.entity_id
_entity_poly.type
_entity_poly.pdbx_seq_one_letter_code
_entity_poly.pdbx_strand_id
1 'polypeptide(L)'
;MFRTSRDRYHKQRWGRVEDPYLLDNITMSIREGIIGAHGFRADYAVIVTWERMAYGGAPKITQVNRYEEAKRWTNTYQVVLATDEIRSYVIMNYAHINWTSSNTAGALQGRGGLQSAMAGFNGGNGTGWTALPYSGEGRVLKLQEFSNVGIPGRWVYRVDEQIISGGCSNESIGFMTTAPIAASMIGGVYVNVSGPCLRAGDVVKVIFDEYQVDCIRLNMHRAQCVLPMEGNHTRISEHFIFCNRH
;
A
#
# COMPACT_ATOMS: atom_id res chain seq x y z
N MET A 1 37.55 12.06 -2.74
CA MET A 1 36.57 13.09 -2.35
C MET A 1 35.23 12.40 -2.14
N PHE A 2 34.86 12.15 -0.88
CA PHE A 2 33.64 11.40 -0.54
C PHE A 2 32.42 12.32 -0.69
N ARG A 3 31.60 12.10 -1.72
CA ARG A 3 30.31 12.80 -1.88
C ARG A 3 29.34 12.28 -0.82
N THR A 4 28.88 13.14 0.08
CA THR A 4 27.85 12.77 1.06
C THR A 4 26.47 12.83 0.42
N SER A 5 25.47 12.16 1.01
CA SER A 5 24.10 12.16 0.48
C SER A 5 23.43 13.54 0.42
N ARG A 6 24.01 14.56 1.06
CA ARG A 6 23.50 15.94 1.05
C ARG A 6 23.89 16.74 -0.19
N ASP A 7 24.85 16.28 -0.99
CA ASP A 7 25.37 17.00 -2.16
C ASP A 7 24.76 16.55 -3.51
N ARG A 8 23.67 15.76 -3.50
CA ARG A 8 23.17 15.08 -4.72
C ARG A 8 21.94 15.71 -5.38
N TYR A 9 21.40 16.79 -4.83
CA TYR A 9 20.12 17.35 -5.29
C TYR A 9 20.23 18.81 -5.69
N HIS A 10 19.87 19.10 -6.93
CA HIS A 10 19.74 20.48 -7.40
C HIS A 10 18.39 21.02 -6.94
N LYS A 11 18.39 21.80 -5.85
CA LYS A 11 17.22 22.54 -5.39
C LYS A 11 16.92 23.67 -6.38
N GLN A 12 16.07 23.41 -7.37
CA GLN A 12 15.73 24.41 -8.39
C GLN A 12 14.75 25.47 -7.87
N ARG A 13 13.77 25.09 -7.01
CA ARG A 13 12.72 25.98 -6.45
C ARG A 13 12.26 25.51 -5.06
N TRP A 14 11.56 26.36 -4.30
CA TRP A 14 10.97 25.95 -3.03
C TRP A 14 9.97 24.80 -3.24
N GLY A 15 10.12 23.69 -2.50
CA GLY A 15 9.22 22.53 -2.61
C GLY A 15 9.43 21.60 -3.81
N ARG A 16 10.34 21.91 -4.75
CA ARG A 16 10.69 21.03 -5.88
C ARG A 16 12.16 20.66 -5.82
N VAL A 17 12.43 19.37 -5.95
CA VAL A 17 13.78 18.79 -5.96
C VAL A 17 13.88 17.80 -7.11
N GLU A 18 14.98 17.87 -7.85
CA GLU A 18 15.33 16.84 -8.85
C GLU A 18 16.26 15.82 -8.21
N ASP A 19 15.71 14.63 -8.00
CA ASP A 19 16.39 13.49 -7.40
C ASP A 19 16.05 12.21 -8.19
N PRO A 20 16.85 11.89 -9.23
CA PRO A 20 16.67 10.68 -10.01
C PRO A 20 16.79 9.40 -9.17
N TYR A 21 17.67 9.40 -8.17
CA TYR A 21 17.91 8.22 -7.34
C TYR A 21 16.71 7.91 -6.42
N LEU A 22 16.07 8.93 -5.86
CA LEU A 22 14.85 8.75 -5.07
C LEU A 22 13.68 8.35 -5.95
N LEU A 23 13.53 8.92 -7.16
CA LEU A 23 12.52 8.49 -8.12
C LEU A 23 12.72 7.03 -8.54
N ASP A 24 13.96 6.60 -8.80
CA ASP A 24 14.28 5.22 -9.11
C ASP A 24 13.96 4.28 -7.92
N ASN A 25 14.27 4.70 -6.69
CA ASN A 25 13.95 3.93 -5.48
C ASN A 25 12.43 3.81 -5.24
N ILE A 26 11.67 4.88 -5.49
CA ILE A 26 10.20 4.88 -5.44
C ILE A 26 9.64 3.94 -6.51
N THR A 27 10.18 4.03 -7.73
CA THR A 27 9.81 3.15 -8.85
C THR A 27 10.02 1.68 -8.50
N MET A 28 11.19 1.35 -7.93
CA MET A 28 11.51 -0.02 -7.51
C MET A 28 10.58 -0.50 -6.39
N SER A 29 10.33 0.35 -5.39
CA SER A 29 9.38 0.05 -4.30
C SER A 29 7.97 -0.28 -4.82
N ILE A 30 7.51 0.40 -5.86
CA ILE A 30 6.21 0.13 -6.49
C ILE A 30 6.26 -1.16 -7.29
N ARG A 31 7.29 -1.35 -8.14
CA ARG A 31 7.47 -2.56 -8.97
C ARG A 31 7.50 -3.86 -8.16
N GLU A 32 8.12 -3.81 -6.98
CA GLU A 32 8.19 -4.96 -6.07
C GLU A 32 6.90 -5.15 -5.26
N GLY A 33 6.21 -4.04 -4.94
CA GLY A 33 5.04 -4.04 -4.07
C GLY A 33 3.73 -4.42 -4.76
N ILE A 34 3.56 -4.15 -6.06
CA ILE A 34 2.30 -4.43 -6.77
C ILE A 34 2.54 -5.15 -8.09
N ILE A 35 1.73 -6.19 -8.35
CA ILE A 35 1.79 -6.87 -9.64
C ILE A 35 1.35 -5.94 -10.78
N GLY A 36 1.87 -6.18 -11.98
CA GLY A 36 1.53 -5.37 -13.15
C GLY A 36 2.20 -3.99 -13.21
N ALA A 37 3.00 -3.62 -12.19
CA ALA A 37 3.83 -2.41 -12.21
C ALA A 37 5.22 -2.61 -12.84
N HIS A 38 5.57 -3.78 -13.38
CA HIS A 38 6.92 -4.03 -13.91
C HIS A 38 7.38 -3.01 -14.96
N GLY A 39 6.46 -2.50 -15.78
CA GLY A 39 6.73 -1.44 -16.78
C GLY A 39 6.66 -0.01 -16.24
N PHE A 40 6.10 0.20 -15.05
CA PHE A 40 5.92 1.54 -14.46
C PHE A 40 7.26 2.20 -14.17
N ARG A 41 7.42 3.48 -14.50
CA ARG A 41 8.58 4.29 -14.11
C ARG A 41 8.10 5.67 -13.70
N ALA A 42 8.30 6.05 -12.45
CA ALA A 42 7.82 7.34 -11.97
C ALA A 42 8.57 8.49 -12.65
N ASP A 43 7.83 9.36 -13.35
CA ASP A 43 8.33 10.63 -13.88
C ASP A 43 8.26 11.72 -12.82
N TYR A 44 7.21 11.68 -11.99
CA TYR A 44 6.99 12.62 -10.90
C TYR A 44 6.63 11.90 -9.61
N ALA A 45 7.06 12.48 -8.50
CA ALA A 45 6.62 12.07 -7.18
C ALA A 45 6.38 13.27 -6.27
N VAL A 46 5.34 13.20 -5.46
CA VAL A 46 5.02 14.14 -4.38
C VAL A 46 5.14 13.41 -3.06
N ILE A 47 5.96 13.93 -2.16
CA ILE A 47 6.19 13.36 -0.83
C ILE A 47 5.68 14.35 0.20
N VAL A 48 4.77 13.90 1.06
CA VAL A 48 4.26 14.68 2.18
C VAL A 48 4.54 13.90 3.46
N THR A 49 5.27 14.52 4.38
CA THR A 49 5.62 13.92 5.67
C THR A 49 5.02 14.73 6.79
N TRP A 50 4.28 14.06 7.67
CA TRP A 50 3.85 14.58 8.96
C TRP A 50 4.76 13.99 10.01
N GLU A 51 5.70 14.80 10.49
CA GLU A 51 6.62 14.40 11.55
C GLU A 51 6.08 14.85 12.91
N ARG A 52 6.07 13.91 13.88
CA ARG A 52 5.68 14.16 15.28
C ARG A 52 4.36 14.93 15.42
N MET A 53 3.37 14.53 14.63
CA MET A 53 2.05 15.16 14.65
C MET A 53 1.38 14.91 15.99
N ALA A 54 1.14 16.00 16.71
CA ALA A 54 0.61 15.96 18.07
C ALA A 54 -0.85 15.51 18.09
N TYR A 55 -1.20 14.78 19.14
CA TYR A 55 -2.57 14.46 19.46
C TYR A 55 -3.47 15.71 19.50
N GLY A 56 -4.61 15.66 18.80
CA GLY A 56 -5.64 16.71 18.83
C GLY A 56 -6.31 16.76 20.20
N GLY A 57 -5.77 17.57 21.11
CA GLY A 57 -6.11 17.53 22.52
C GLY A 57 -4.91 17.38 23.46
N ALA A 58 -3.68 17.41 22.92
CA ALA A 58 -2.49 17.46 23.76
C ALA A 58 -2.68 18.53 24.84
N PRO A 59 -2.58 18.18 26.14
CA PRO A 59 -2.69 19.17 27.18
C PRO A 59 -1.68 20.28 26.89
N LYS A 60 -2.12 21.54 26.96
CA LYS A 60 -1.20 22.68 26.99
C LYS A 60 -0.40 22.53 28.28
N ILE A 61 0.68 21.77 28.21
CA ILE A 61 1.54 21.53 29.36
C ILE A 61 2.33 22.81 29.57
N THR A 62 1.89 23.59 30.56
CA THR A 62 2.53 24.83 31.00
C THR A 62 3.71 24.57 31.94
N GLN A 63 3.90 23.33 32.39
CA GLN A 63 4.96 22.94 33.31
C GLN A 63 6.06 22.16 32.56
N VAL A 64 7.28 22.69 32.58
CA VAL A 64 8.45 22.14 31.84
C VAL A 64 8.78 20.70 32.28
N ASN A 65 8.49 20.34 33.53
CA ASN A 65 8.73 19.01 34.09
C ASN A 65 7.87 17.88 33.45
N ARG A 66 6.79 18.21 32.73
CA ARG A 66 5.91 17.23 32.07
C ARG A 66 6.06 17.21 30.54
N TYR A 67 7.11 17.85 30.03
CA TYR A 67 7.37 17.96 28.59
C TYR A 67 7.54 16.60 27.89
N GLU A 68 8.20 15.65 28.54
CA GLU A 68 8.38 14.29 27.99
C GLU A 68 7.07 13.49 27.92
N GLU A 69 6.15 13.71 28.87
CA GLU A 69 4.80 13.11 28.81
C GLU A 69 3.98 13.69 27.63
N ALA A 70 4.19 14.98 27.32
CA ALA A 70 3.53 15.67 26.20
C ALA A 70 3.96 15.10 24.84
N LYS A 71 5.26 14.83 24.69
CA LYS A 71 5.86 14.28 23.46
C LYS A 71 5.47 12.84 23.20
N ARG A 72 4.97 12.12 24.20
CA ARG A 72 4.64 10.70 24.06
C ARG A 72 3.60 10.47 22.97
N TRP A 73 2.60 11.35 22.84
CA TRP A 73 1.45 11.16 21.97
C TRP A 73 1.64 11.83 20.61
N THR A 74 2.58 11.31 19.82
CA THR A 74 2.84 11.79 18.46
C THR A 74 2.71 10.68 17.43
N ASN A 75 2.17 11.03 16.27
CA ASN A 75 2.13 10.16 15.10
C ASN A 75 3.12 10.69 14.04
N THR A 76 3.82 9.78 13.37
CA THR A 76 4.71 10.09 12.25
C THR A 76 4.35 9.19 11.08
N TYR A 77 3.97 9.81 9.97
CA TYR A 77 3.59 9.11 8.75
C TYR A 77 3.95 9.96 7.52
N GLN A 78 4.06 9.28 6.39
CA GLN A 78 4.44 9.88 5.11
C GLN A 78 3.57 9.29 4.01
N VAL A 79 3.19 10.14 3.06
CA VAL A 79 2.52 9.74 1.83
C VAL A 79 3.43 10.09 0.66
N VAL A 80 3.60 9.15 -0.25
CA VAL A 80 4.29 9.33 -1.53
C VAL A 80 3.30 9.04 -2.64
N LEU A 81 2.99 10.02 -3.47
CA LEU A 81 2.23 9.84 -4.70
C LEU A 81 3.22 9.86 -5.86
N ALA A 82 3.23 8.82 -6.69
CA ALA A 82 4.11 8.70 -7.85
C ALA A 82 3.29 8.43 -9.11
N THR A 83 3.68 9.05 -10.22
CA THR A 83 2.97 8.93 -11.50
C THR A 83 3.92 8.97 -12.70
N ASP A 84 3.55 8.24 -13.75
CA ASP A 84 4.15 8.25 -15.10
C ASP A 84 3.18 8.89 -16.12
N GLU A 85 2.29 9.76 -15.64
CA GLU A 85 1.18 10.40 -16.37
C GLU A 85 0.06 9.45 -16.86
N ILE A 86 0.32 8.15 -16.93
CA ILE A 86 -0.65 7.12 -17.36
C ILE A 86 -1.23 6.38 -16.14
N ARG A 87 -0.36 6.01 -15.20
CA ARG A 87 -0.67 5.28 -13.98
C ARG A 87 -0.20 6.09 -12.78
N SER A 88 -0.94 5.95 -11.69
CA SER A 88 -0.64 6.61 -10.42
C SER A 88 -0.64 5.60 -9.28
N TYR A 89 0.34 5.72 -8.40
CA TYR A 89 0.54 4.86 -7.26
C TYR A 89 0.77 5.69 -6.00
N VAL A 90 0.25 5.20 -4.88
CA VAL A 90 0.42 5.81 -3.56
C VAL A 90 1.12 4.83 -2.64
N ILE A 91 2.16 5.31 -1.97
CA ILE A 91 2.82 4.63 -0.85
C ILE A 91 2.49 5.41 0.41
N MET A 92 1.87 4.75 1.38
CA MET A 92 1.66 5.28 2.73
C MET A 92 2.62 4.57 3.68
N ASN A 93 3.50 5.33 4.33
CA ASN A 93 4.44 4.83 5.32
C ASN A 93 4.01 5.33 6.70
N TYR A 94 3.69 4.40 7.61
CA TYR A 94 3.38 4.67 9.01
C TYR A 94 4.58 4.25 9.85
N ALA A 95 5.38 5.23 10.29
CA ALA A 95 6.59 4.95 11.06
C ALA A 95 6.30 4.82 12.56
N HIS A 96 5.38 5.65 13.07
CA HIS A 96 5.02 5.63 14.48
C HIS A 96 3.58 6.12 14.65
N ILE A 97 2.73 5.32 15.27
CA ILE A 97 1.37 5.70 15.64
C ILE A 97 1.19 5.39 17.11
N ASN A 98 0.84 6.40 17.91
CA ASN A 98 0.59 6.23 19.33
C ASN A 98 -0.79 6.70 19.77
N TRP A 99 -1.35 7.73 19.13
CA TRP A 99 -2.73 8.16 19.38
C TRP A 99 -3.63 7.77 18.20
N THR A 100 -4.88 7.41 18.53
CA THR A 100 -5.90 6.93 17.60
C THR A 100 -7.17 7.77 17.62
N SER A 101 -7.40 8.60 18.62
CA SER A 101 -8.58 9.45 18.75
C SER A 101 -8.14 10.85 19.17
N SER A 102 -9.04 11.82 19.20
CA SER A 102 -8.83 13.19 19.71
C SER A 102 -9.56 13.42 21.05
N ASN A 103 -9.23 14.49 21.79
CA ASN A 103 -10.01 14.91 22.97
C ASN A 103 -11.45 15.25 22.61
N THR A 104 -11.66 15.85 21.43
CA THR A 104 -13.00 16.20 20.92
C THR A 104 -13.84 14.94 20.67
N ALA A 105 -13.20 13.81 20.38
CA ALA A 105 -13.85 12.51 20.29
C ALA A 105 -14.05 11.83 21.65
N GLY A 106 -13.75 12.49 22.77
CA GLY A 106 -13.90 11.94 24.12
C GLY A 106 -12.71 11.09 24.61
N ALA A 107 -11.58 11.07 23.90
CA ALA A 107 -10.38 10.41 24.40
C ALA A 107 -9.69 11.29 25.45
N LEU A 108 -9.18 10.70 26.53
CA LEU A 108 -8.41 11.43 27.56
C LEU A 108 -6.89 11.25 27.42
N GLN A 109 -6.46 10.25 26.66
CA GLN A 109 -5.05 9.87 26.49
C GLN A 109 -4.75 9.44 25.05
N GLY A 110 -5.33 10.13 24.06
CA GLY A 110 -5.09 9.79 22.65
C GLY A 110 -5.76 8.51 22.16
N ARG A 111 -6.47 7.75 23.01
CA ARG A 111 -7.11 6.47 22.67
C ARG A 111 -8.48 6.34 23.33
N GLY A 112 -9.30 5.44 22.79
CA GLY A 112 -10.59 5.08 23.39
C GLY A 112 -11.68 6.15 23.27
N GLY A 113 -11.53 7.10 22.34
CA GLY A 113 -12.59 8.04 22.03
C GLY A 113 -13.71 7.35 21.23
N LEU A 114 -14.89 7.97 21.22
CA LEU A 114 -16.07 7.53 20.45
C LEU A 114 -15.80 7.53 18.94
N GLN A 115 -14.87 8.38 18.48
CA GLN A 115 -14.40 8.42 17.10
C GLN A 115 -12.90 8.12 17.05
N SER A 116 -12.54 7.15 16.22
CA SER A 116 -11.15 6.80 15.95
C SER A 116 -10.69 7.37 14.60
N ALA A 117 -9.39 7.56 14.47
CA ALA A 117 -8.74 8.05 13.28
C ALA A 117 -8.99 7.08 12.13
N MET A 118 -9.33 7.66 10.99
CA MET A 118 -9.52 6.97 9.75
C MET A 118 -8.35 7.27 8.83
N ALA A 119 -7.75 6.22 8.27
CA ALA A 119 -6.80 6.32 7.17
C ALA A 119 -7.47 5.75 5.92
N GLY A 120 -7.31 6.42 4.79
CA GLY A 120 -8.02 6.03 3.59
C GLY A 120 -7.87 7.00 2.46
N PHE A 121 -8.52 6.65 1.37
CA PHE A 121 -8.76 7.50 0.23
C PHE A 121 -10.17 8.08 0.35
N ASN A 122 -10.30 9.36 0.00
CA ASN A 122 -11.58 10.01 -0.16
C ASN A 122 -11.66 10.48 -1.61
N GLY A 123 -12.69 10.03 -2.36
CA GLY A 123 -12.83 10.37 -3.76
C GLY A 123 -13.22 11.82 -4.01
N GLY A 124 -13.64 12.54 -2.97
CA GLY A 124 -14.18 13.90 -3.09
C GLY A 124 -15.53 13.91 -3.79
N ASN A 125 -16.23 15.05 -3.74
CA ASN A 125 -17.51 15.28 -4.42
C ASN A 125 -18.59 14.18 -4.19
N GLY A 126 -18.56 13.52 -3.04
CA GLY A 126 -19.51 12.45 -2.69
C GLY A 126 -19.31 11.11 -3.42
N THR A 127 -18.20 10.91 -4.12
CA THR A 127 -17.91 9.69 -4.91
C THR A 127 -17.46 8.48 -4.07
N GLY A 128 -17.45 8.63 -2.75
CA GLY A 128 -17.17 7.55 -1.79
C GLY A 128 -15.83 7.69 -1.08
N TRP A 129 -15.52 6.69 -0.26
CA TRP A 129 -14.27 6.57 0.47
C TRP A 129 -13.82 5.10 0.50
N THR A 130 -12.51 4.89 0.61
CA THR A 130 -11.91 3.56 0.74
C THR A 130 -10.96 3.62 1.92
N ALA A 131 -11.32 2.99 3.04
CA ALA A 131 -10.44 2.97 4.20
C ALA A 131 -9.38 1.89 4.08
N LEU A 132 -8.24 2.16 4.70
CA LEU A 132 -7.23 1.14 4.94
C LEU A 132 -7.73 0.15 6.00
N PRO A 133 -7.21 -1.09 6.01
CA PRO A 133 -7.47 -2.04 7.08
C PRO A 133 -7.24 -1.42 8.46
N TYR A 134 -8.05 -1.80 9.45
CA TYR A 134 -7.95 -1.35 10.85
C TYR A 134 -8.28 0.14 11.12
N SER A 135 -8.63 0.91 10.09
CA SER A 135 -9.07 2.30 10.24
C SER A 135 -10.44 2.40 10.91
N GLY A 136 -10.69 3.46 11.67
CA GLY A 136 -12.02 3.74 12.25
C GLY A 136 -12.45 2.87 13.44
N GLU A 137 -11.83 1.71 13.67
CA GLU A 137 -12.17 0.76 14.75
C GLU A 137 -11.25 0.87 15.98
N GLY A 138 -10.54 1.98 16.17
CA GLY A 138 -9.54 2.14 17.23
C GLY A 138 -8.29 1.27 17.06
N ARG A 139 -8.20 0.53 15.95
CA ARG A 139 -7.10 -0.39 15.62
C ARG A 139 -6.07 0.19 14.65
N VAL A 140 -6.17 1.48 14.33
CA VAL A 140 -5.30 2.18 13.35
C VAL A 140 -3.80 2.06 13.70
N LEU A 141 -3.46 1.81 14.97
CA LEU A 141 -2.10 1.50 15.43
C LEU A 141 -1.48 0.34 14.65
N LYS A 142 -2.30 -0.64 14.24
CA LYS A 142 -1.85 -1.80 13.45
C LYS A 142 -1.30 -1.42 12.08
N LEU A 143 -1.61 -0.22 11.56
CA LEU A 143 -1.03 0.23 10.30
C LEU A 143 0.49 0.35 10.32
N GLN A 144 1.10 0.55 11.50
CA GLN A 144 2.57 0.59 11.65
C GLN A 144 3.21 -0.81 11.70
N GLU A 145 2.45 -1.83 12.08
CA GLU A 145 2.92 -3.21 12.27
C GLU A 145 2.68 -4.07 11.02
N PHE A 146 1.54 -3.85 10.36
CA PHE A 146 1.11 -4.61 9.20
C PHE A 146 1.42 -3.86 7.90
N SER A 147 1.33 -4.60 6.80
CA SER A 147 1.64 -4.13 5.45
C SER A 147 0.98 -5.04 4.43
N ASN A 148 0.68 -4.50 3.25
CA ASN A 148 0.27 -5.28 2.10
C ASN A 148 1.44 -5.69 1.20
N VAL A 149 2.63 -5.10 1.35
CA VAL A 149 3.84 -5.37 0.55
C VAL A 149 4.98 -6.02 1.33
N GLY A 150 4.70 -6.51 2.55
CA GLY A 150 5.67 -7.24 3.37
C GLY A 150 6.69 -6.36 4.11
N ILE A 151 6.54 -5.03 4.04
CA ILE A 151 7.38 -4.08 4.77
C ILE A 151 6.52 -3.41 5.85
N PRO A 152 6.70 -3.72 7.15
CA PRO A 152 5.88 -3.17 8.23
C PRO A 152 5.70 -1.65 8.12
N GLY A 153 4.46 -1.17 8.25
CA GLY A 153 4.16 0.25 8.15
C GLY A 153 3.96 0.76 6.73
N ARG A 154 4.35 0.01 5.69
CA ARG A 154 4.23 0.43 4.29
C ARG A 154 3.00 -0.16 3.64
N TRP A 155 2.23 0.70 2.98
CA TRP A 155 1.06 0.32 2.23
C TRP A 155 1.11 0.91 0.83
N VAL A 156 1.05 0.06 -0.20
CA VAL A 156 1.14 0.49 -1.61
C VAL A 156 -0.20 0.26 -2.30
N TYR A 157 -0.68 1.23 -3.06
CA TYR A 157 -1.92 1.15 -3.82
C TYR A 157 -1.73 1.76 -5.21
N ARG A 158 -2.43 1.21 -6.21
CA ARG A 158 -2.67 1.88 -7.49
C ARG A 158 -3.95 2.72 -7.35
N VAL A 159 -3.95 3.95 -7.88
CA VAL A 159 -5.01 4.94 -7.62
C VAL A 159 -5.45 5.71 -8.89
N ASP A 160 -5.28 5.13 -10.07
CA ASP A 160 -5.61 5.79 -11.34
C ASP A 160 -7.11 5.76 -11.67
N GLU A 161 -7.67 4.60 -12.01
CA GLU A 161 -9.12 4.44 -12.31
C GLU A 161 -9.88 3.84 -11.12
N GLN A 162 -9.20 2.95 -10.39
CA GLN A 162 -9.71 2.27 -9.23
C GLN A 162 -8.60 2.15 -8.18
N ILE A 163 -9.00 2.07 -6.92
CA ILE A 163 -8.07 1.84 -5.83
C ILE A 163 -7.81 0.34 -5.74
N ILE A 164 -6.64 -0.08 -6.22
CA ILE A 164 -6.22 -1.48 -6.19
C ILE A 164 -5.12 -1.62 -5.15
N SER A 165 -5.32 -2.49 -4.15
CA SER A 165 -4.29 -2.79 -3.17
C SER A 165 -3.09 -3.45 -3.82
N GLY A 166 -1.90 -2.98 -3.45
CA GLY A 166 -0.65 -3.70 -3.64
C GLY A 166 -0.58 -4.96 -2.78
N GLY A 167 0.28 -5.87 -3.20
CA GLY A 167 0.55 -7.18 -2.60
C GLY A 167 -0.68 -7.93 -2.10
N CYS A 168 -0.62 -8.44 -0.86
CA CYS A 168 -1.63 -9.37 -0.34
C CYS A 168 -2.34 -8.87 0.91
N SER A 169 -3.55 -9.39 1.13
CA SER A 169 -4.24 -9.30 2.41
C SER A 169 -4.26 -10.67 3.11
N ASN A 170 -4.30 -10.67 4.44
CA ASN A 170 -4.50 -11.89 5.24
C ASN A 170 -5.94 -12.41 5.16
N GLU A 171 -6.80 -11.75 4.38
CA GLU A 171 -8.16 -12.18 4.15
C GLU A 171 -8.12 -13.34 3.17
N SER A 172 -8.66 -14.49 3.58
CA SER A 172 -8.80 -15.69 2.74
C SER A 172 -9.83 -15.51 1.61
N ILE A 173 -10.51 -14.37 1.56
CA ILE A 173 -11.49 -13.97 0.56
C ILE A 173 -11.12 -12.54 0.17
N GLY A 174 -10.92 -12.29 -1.13
CA GLY A 174 -10.53 -10.98 -1.63
C GLY A 174 -10.48 -10.95 -3.15
N PHE A 175 -10.39 -9.75 -3.70
CA PHE A 175 -10.25 -9.56 -5.15
C PHE A 175 -8.87 -10.06 -5.59
N MET A 176 -8.85 -11.03 -6.51
CA MET A 176 -7.62 -11.38 -7.20
C MET A 176 -7.34 -10.34 -8.28
N THR A 177 -6.10 -9.88 -8.36
CA THR A 177 -5.62 -9.12 -9.50
C THR A 177 -4.66 -9.97 -10.33
N THR A 178 -4.71 -9.78 -11.64
CA THR A 178 -3.89 -10.49 -12.62
C THR A 178 -3.12 -9.50 -13.49
N ALA A 179 -1.91 -9.85 -13.85
CA ALA A 179 -1.07 -9.05 -14.73
C ALA A 179 -0.34 -9.94 -15.75
N PRO A 180 -0.59 -9.79 -17.06
CA PRO A 180 -1.50 -8.82 -17.68
C PRO A 180 -2.99 -9.15 -17.45
N ILE A 181 -3.88 -8.16 -17.63
CA ILE A 181 -5.35 -8.30 -17.46
C ILE A 181 -6.01 -8.95 -18.69
N ALA A 182 -5.32 -8.93 -19.83
CA ALA A 182 -5.73 -9.56 -21.08
C ALA A 182 -4.49 -10.12 -21.78
N ALA A 183 -4.66 -11.25 -22.45
CA ALA A 183 -3.61 -11.92 -23.21
C ALA A 183 -4.21 -12.61 -24.44
N SER A 184 -3.34 -13.16 -25.28
CA SER A 184 -3.76 -13.91 -26.47
C SER A 184 -4.44 -15.23 -26.07
N MET A 185 -5.44 -15.59 -26.87
CA MET A 185 -6.22 -16.83 -26.74
C MET A 185 -5.41 -18.12 -26.97
N ILE A 186 -4.23 -18.00 -27.58
CA ILE A 186 -3.33 -19.14 -27.82
C ILE A 186 -2.76 -19.70 -26.49
N GLY A 187 -2.86 -18.94 -25.39
CA GLY A 187 -2.28 -19.31 -24.11
C GLY A 187 -0.74 -19.26 -24.14
N GLY A 188 -0.10 -19.89 -23.15
CA GLY A 188 1.36 -19.93 -23.03
C GLY A 188 2.00 -18.65 -22.51
N VAL A 189 1.18 -17.65 -22.15
CA VAL A 189 1.65 -16.39 -21.55
C VAL A 189 1.76 -16.54 -20.04
N TYR A 190 2.84 -15.99 -19.46
CA TYR A 190 2.98 -15.91 -18.01
C TYR A 190 2.06 -14.83 -17.42
N VAL A 191 1.19 -15.23 -16.49
CA VAL A 191 0.30 -14.33 -15.75
C VAL A 191 0.74 -14.29 -14.30
N ASN A 192 1.02 -13.08 -13.81
CA ASN A 192 1.25 -12.86 -12.39
C ASN A 192 -0.08 -12.66 -11.69
N VAL A 193 -0.28 -13.39 -10.60
CA VAL A 193 -1.51 -13.32 -9.81
C VAL A 193 -1.18 -12.87 -8.39
N SER A 194 -2.07 -12.06 -7.82
CA SER A 194 -1.98 -11.57 -6.45
C SER A 194 -3.38 -11.47 -5.85
N GLY A 195 -3.47 -11.64 -4.53
CA GLY A 195 -4.74 -11.68 -3.80
C GLY A 195 -4.47 -12.06 -2.34
N PRO A 196 -4.74 -13.31 -1.92
CA PRO A 196 -4.42 -13.77 -0.57
C PRO A 196 -2.91 -13.88 -0.35
N CYS A 197 -2.48 -13.75 0.90
CA CYS A 197 -1.07 -13.93 1.27
C CYS A 197 -0.63 -15.40 1.11
N LEU A 198 0.35 -15.64 0.24
CA LEU A 198 0.86 -16.94 -0.16
C LEU A 198 1.99 -17.42 0.78
N ARG A 199 1.72 -18.43 1.59
CA ARG A 199 2.72 -19.01 2.50
C ARG A 199 3.62 -20.01 1.78
N ALA A 200 4.76 -20.34 2.37
CA ALA A 200 5.77 -21.21 1.75
C ALA A 200 5.29 -22.65 1.49
N GLY A 201 4.23 -23.12 2.16
CA GLY A 201 3.64 -24.45 1.96
C GLY A 201 2.30 -24.45 1.20
N ASP A 202 1.84 -23.29 0.72
CA ASP A 202 0.55 -23.22 0.02
C ASP A 202 0.71 -23.75 -1.41
N VAL A 203 -0.19 -24.65 -1.81
CA VAL A 203 -0.34 -25.05 -3.21
C VAL A 203 -1.24 -24.03 -3.89
N VAL A 204 -0.68 -23.23 -4.80
CA VAL A 204 -1.39 -22.16 -5.48
C VAL A 204 -2.01 -22.69 -6.77
N LYS A 205 -3.35 -22.72 -6.82
CA LYS A 205 -4.10 -23.07 -8.01
C LYS A 205 -5.00 -21.91 -8.42
N VAL A 206 -5.03 -21.59 -9.70
CA VAL A 206 -5.89 -20.54 -10.26
C VAL A 206 -6.82 -21.16 -11.27
N ILE A 207 -8.09 -20.79 -11.20
CA ILE A 207 -9.08 -21.17 -12.21
C ILE A 207 -9.21 -20.02 -13.19
N PHE A 208 -8.83 -20.26 -14.45
CA PHE A 208 -9.09 -19.39 -15.59
C PHE A 208 -10.31 -19.94 -16.32
N ASP A 209 -11.47 -19.29 -16.15
CA ASP A 209 -12.77 -19.74 -16.65
C ASP A 209 -13.13 -21.16 -16.13
N GLU A 210 -12.98 -22.21 -16.97
CA GLU A 210 -13.18 -23.62 -16.58
C GLU A 210 -11.86 -24.38 -16.32
N TYR A 211 -10.71 -23.77 -16.62
CA TYR A 211 -9.41 -24.44 -16.54
C TYR A 211 -8.68 -24.13 -15.24
N GLN A 212 -8.44 -25.17 -14.43
CA GLN A 212 -7.59 -25.08 -13.26
C GLN A 212 -6.12 -25.29 -13.63
N VAL A 213 -5.27 -24.31 -13.34
CA VAL A 213 -3.82 -24.39 -13.55
C VAL A 213 -3.05 -24.31 -12.23
N ASP A 214 -1.97 -25.08 -12.16
CA ASP A 214 -1.02 -25.01 -11.05
C ASP A 214 -0.05 -23.86 -11.27
N CYS A 215 0.13 -23.04 -10.23
CA CYS A 215 0.97 -21.84 -10.27
C CYS A 215 2.19 -21.97 -9.38
N ILE A 216 3.28 -21.31 -9.78
CA ILE A 216 4.51 -21.26 -9.02
C ILE A 216 4.49 -20.02 -8.13
N ARG A 217 4.63 -20.22 -6.81
CA ARG A 217 4.78 -19.12 -5.87
C ARG A 217 6.15 -18.46 -6.05
N LEU A 218 6.16 -17.17 -6.35
CA LEU A 218 7.40 -16.39 -6.42
C LEU A 218 7.75 -15.79 -5.06
N ASN A 219 6.77 -15.17 -4.40
CA ASN A 219 6.92 -14.60 -3.06
C ASN A 219 5.59 -14.66 -2.30
N MET A 220 5.51 -14.01 -1.13
CA MET A 220 4.29 -13.99 -0.31
C MET A 220 3.10 -13.28 -0.98
N HIS A 221 3.37 -12.44 -1.97
CA HIS A 221 2.38 -11.55 -2.58
C HIS A 221 2.08 -11.91 -4.05
N ARG A 222 2.84 -12.83 -4.65
CA ARG A 222 2.86 -13.05 -6.09
C ARG A 222 3.08 -14.53 -6.39
N ALA A 223 2.20 -15.08 -7.20
CA ALA A 223 2.43 -16.32 -7.92
C ALA A 223 2.44 -16.05 -9.44
N GLN A 224 3.02 -16.98 -10.18
CA GLN A 224 3.08 -16.96 -11.62
C GLN A 224 2.43 -18.23 -12.17
N CYS A 225 1.48 -18.06 -13.06
CA CYS A 225 0.74 -19.13 -13.72
C CYS A 225 1.01 -19.05 -15.23
N VAL A 226 0.79 -20.15 -15.94
CA VAL A 226 0.75 -20.16 -17.40
C VAL A 226 -0.70 -20.15 -17.83
N LEU A 227 -1.08 -19.18 -18.66
CA LEU A 227 -2.44 -19.09 -19.19
C LEU A 227 -2.69 -20.29 -20.13
N PRO A 228 -3.78 -21.06 -19.95
CA PRO A 228 -4.14 -22.13 -20.88
C PRO A 228 -4.56 -21.57 -22.24
N MET A 229 -4.56 -22.43 -23.26
CA MET A 229 -5.12 -22.09 -24.57
C MET A 229 -6.65 -22.12 -24.47
N GLU A 230 -7.31 -21.08 -24.98
CA GLU A 230 -8.76 -20.95 -24.92
C GLU A 230 -9.32 -20.39 -26.24
N GLY A 231 -10.56 -20.72 -26.60
CA GLY A 231 -11.15 -20.39 -27.90
C GLY A 231 -11.90 -19.06 -28.01
N ASN A 232 -12.27 -18.45 -26.87
CA ASN A 232 -13.15 -17.28 -26.80
C ASN A 232 -12.51 -16.11 -26.05
N HIS A 233 -12.70 -14.86 -26.51
CA HIS A 233 -12.22 -13.67 -25.80
C HIS A 233 -12.63 -13.63 -24.31
N THR A 234 -11.71 -13.96 -23.40
CA THR A 234 -11.94 -13.88 -21.95
C THR A 234 -11.11 -12.76 -21.34
N ARG A 235 -11.76 -11.92 -20.54
CA ARG A 235 -11.09 -10.96 -19.65
C ARG A 235 -10.60 -11.77 -18.44
N ILE A 236 -9.32 -11.67 -18.07
CA ILE A 236 -8.68 -12.50 -17.03
C ILE A 236 -9.13 -12.10 -15.60
N SER A 237 -10.27 -11.40 -15.47
CA SER A 237 -10.69 -10.70 -14.25
C SER A 237 -11.67 -11.47 -13.36
N GLU A 238 -12.18 -12.63 -13.79
CA GLU A 238 -13.21 -13.39 -13.06
C GLU A 238 -12.70 -14.75 -12.60
N HIS A 239 -11.68 -14.75 -11.75
CA HIS A 239 -10.91 -15.97 -11.44
C HIS A 239 -10.68 -16.09 -9.93
N PHE A 240 -10.63 -17.34 -9.45
CA PHE A 240 -10.48 -17.67 -8.03
C PHE A 240 -9.11 -18.31 -7.77
N ILE A 241 -8.44 -17.91 -6.67
CA ILE A 241 -7.26 -18.60 -6.14
C ILE A 241 -7.73 -19.57 -5.08
N PHE A 242 -7.39 -20.85 -5.26
CA PHE A 242 -7.46 -21.84 -4.21
C PHE A 242 -6.06 -22.07 -3.64
N CYS A 243 -5.87 -21.72 -2.37
CA CYS A 243 -4.72 -22.16 -1.60
C CYS A 243 -5.14 -23.34 -0.74
N ASN A 244 -4.79 -24.56 -1.14
CA ASN A 244 -5.03 -25.73 -0.32
C ASN A 244 -3.95 -25.80 0.76
N ARG A 245 -4.37 -25.80 2.03
CA ARG A 245 -3.47 -25.90 3.19
C ARG A 245 -3.39 -27.36 3.59
N HIS A 246 -2.20 -27.95 3.51
CA HIS A 246 -1.92 -29.23 4.16
C HIS A 246 -1.58 -29.03 5.63
#